data_AF-A0A3N5RGC3-F1
#
_entry.id   AF-A0A3N5RGC3-F1
#
_cell.length_a   1.000
_cell.length_b   1.000
_cell.length_c   1.000
_cell.angle_alpha   90.00
_cell.angle_beta   90.00
_cell.angle_gamma   90.00
#
_symmetry.space_group_name_H-M   'P 1'
#
loop_
_entity.id
_entity.type
_entity.pdbx_description
1 polymer ?
#
loop_
_entity_poly.entity_id
_entity_poly.type
_entity_poly.pdbx_seq_one_letter_code
_entity_poly.pdbx_strand_id
1 'polypeptide(L)'
;MPMPTSAPPPTVVLYGLVHFGFTHLGILRVIAHCNPENIVSWKVLEKIGMRREGHLRKNVFFHTAKDGSPIWLDTYEYAILKEDLKAA
;
A
#
# COMPACT_ATOMS: atom_id res chain seq x y z
N MET A 1 -27.84 -4.08 -9.07
CA MET A 1 -27.13 -5.21 -9.68
C MET A 1 -26.07 -5.67 -8.69
N PRO A 2 -26.15 -6.87 -8.09
CA PRO A 2 -25.15 -7.31 -7.13
C PRO A 2 -23.82 -7.54 -7.87
N MET A 3 -22.72 -7.05 -7.30
CA MET A 3 -21.37 -7.30 -7.80
C MET A 3 -21.05 -8.81 -7.63
N PRO A 4 -20.38 -9.46 -8.60
CA PRO A 4 -20.07 -10.89 -8.51
C PRO A 4 -19.13 -11.18 -7.33
N THR A 5 -19.51 -12.16 -6.52
CA THR A 5 -18.87 -12.62 -5.27
C THR A 5 -17.52 -13.33 -5.48
N SER A 6 -16.88 -13.22 -6.65
CA SER A 6 -15.71 -14.03 -7.05
C SER A 6 -14.40 -13.26 -7.12
N ALA A 7 -14.35 -11.99 -6.70
CA ALA A 7 -13.09 -11.24 -6.69
C ALA A 7 -12.14 -11.82 -5.62
N PRO A 8 -10.88 -12.15 -5.98
CA PRO A 8 -9.92 -12.63 -5.00
C PRO A 8 -9.68 -11.56 -3.93
N PRO A 9 -9.39 -11.96 -2.68
CA PRO A 9 -9.09 -11.01 -1.61
C PRO A 9 -7.94 -10.07 -2.02
N PRO A 10 -7.96 -8.78 -1.64
CA PRO A 10 -6.92 -7.82 -1.99
C PRO A 10 -5.50 -8.29 -1.62
N THR A 11 -5.37 -9.05 -0.53
CA THR A 11 -4.10 -9.65 -0.09
C THR A 11 -3.51 -10.62 -1.11
N VAL A 12 -4.34 -11.41 -1.80
CA VAL A 12 -3.88 -12.39 -2.79
C VAL A 12 -3.35 -11.67 -4.03
N VAL A 13 -4.07 -10.65 -4.48
CA VAL A 13 -3.66 -9.83 -5.63
C VAL A 13 -2.35 -9.11 -5.34
N LEU A 14 -2.26 -8.46 -4.18
CA LEU A 14 -1.07 -7.73 -3.77
C LEU A 14 0.14 -8.66 -3.61
N TYR A 15 -0.03 -9.79 -2.92
CA TYR A 15 1.02 -10.79 -2.77
C TYR A 15 1.50 -11.30 -4.13
N GLY A 16 0.59 -11.62 -5.05
CA GLY A 16 0.94 -12.07 -6.39
C GLY A 16 1.79 -11.05 -7.17
N LEU A 17 1.43 -9.77 -7.08
CA LEU A 17 2.18 -8.68 -7.72
C LEU A 17 3.60 -8.54 -7.14
N VAL A 18 3.72 -8.54 -5.81
CA VAL A 18 5.01 -8.46 -5.10
C VAL A 18 5.88 -9.66 -5.43
N HIS A 19 5.31 -10.86 -5.35
CA HIS A 19 6.00 -12.10 -5.68
C HIS A 19 6.48 -12.11 -7.14
N PHE A 20 5.63 -11.69 -8.09
CA PHE A 20 6.00 -11.57 -9.50
C PHE A 20 7.18 -10.61 -9.69
N GLY A 21 7.15 -9.43 -9.06
CA GLY A 21 8.25 -8.48 -9.10
C GLY A 21 9.57 -9.09 -8.65
N PHE A 22 9.58 -9.80 -7.52
CA PHE A 22 10.80 -10.40 -6.98
C PHE A 22 11.33 -11.60 -7.77
N THR A 23 10.44 -12.39 -8.36
CA THR A 23 10.79 -13.64 -9.07
C THR A 23 11.07 -13.44 -10.55
N HIS A 24 10.37 -12.50 -11.21
CA HIS A 24 10.44 -12.32 -12.66
C HIS A 24 11.09 -11.00 -13.08
N LEU A 25 10.95 -9.92 -12.30
CA LEU A 25 11.50 -8.60 -12.66
C LEU A 25 12.85 -8.29 -12.01
N GLY A 26 13.32 -9.14 -11.08
CA GLY A 26 14.62 -8.96 -10.43
C GLY A 26 14.70 -7.75 -9.48
N ILE A 27 13.57 -7.19 -9.06
CA ILE A 27 13.56 -6.04 -8.15
C ILE A 27 14.02 -6.45 -6.74
N LEU A 28 14.63 -5.50 -6.02
CA LEU A 28 15.08 -5.70 -4.64
C LEU A 28 14.00 -5.36 -3.61
N ARG A 29 13.14 -4.38 -3.93
CA ARG A 29 12.25 -3.73 -2.97
C ARG A 29 10.95 -3.30 -3.65
N VAL A 30 9.85 -3.40 -2.91
CA VAL A 30 8.56 -2.81 -3.27
C VAL A 30 8.18 -1.79 -2.20
N ILE A 31 7.71 -0.62 -2.64
CA ILE A 31 7.23 0.47 -1.77
C ILE A 31 5.75 0.67 -2.06
N ALA A 32 4.96 0.91 -1.01
CA ALA A 32 3.55 1.23 -1.09
C ALA A 32 3.22 2.45 -0.21
N HIS A 33 2.37 3.34 -0.73
CA HIS A 33 1.90 4.53 -0.03
C HIS A 33 0.40 4.42 0.24
N CYS A 34 -0.02 4.82 1.43
CA CYS A 34 -1.45 4.86 1.77
C CYS A 34 -1.75 5.99 2.78
N ASN A 35 -3.00 6.43 2.82
CA ASN A 35 -3.44 7.39 3.82
C ASN A 35 -3.52 6.69 5.20
N PRO A 36 -2.91 7.25 6.26
CA PRO A 36 -3.03 6.74 7.64
C PRO A 36 -4.47 6.48 8.11
N GLU A 37 -5.43 7.29 7.66
CA GLU A 37 -6.84 7.16 8.00
C GLU A 37 -7.51 5.96 7.31
N ASN A 38 -6.90 5.41 6.25
CA ASN A 38 -7.40 4.22 5.57
C ASN A 38 -6.86 2.94 6.23
N ILE A 39 -7.46 2.61 7.37
CA ILE A 39 -7.12 1.45 8.21
C ILE A 39 -7.11 0.14 7.42
N VAL A 40 -8.06 -0.03 6.50
CA VAL A 40 -8.20 -1.26 5.73
C VAL A 40 -7.00 -1.46 4.79
N SER A 41 -6.55 -0.40 4.12
CA SER A 41 -5.43 -0.47 3.19
C SER A 41 -4.14 -0.88 3.88
N TRP A 42 -3.75 -0.19 4.96
CA TRP A 42 -2.47 -0.50 5.59
C TRP A 42 -2.46 -1.84 6.34
N LYS A 43 -3.63 -2.32 6.83
CA LYS A 43 -3.73 -3.69 7.37
C LYS A 43 -3.48 -4.77 6.31
N VAL A 44 -3.86 -4.53 5.06
CA VAL A 44 -3.57 -5.45 3.94
C VAL A 44 -2.06 -5.48 3.66
N LEU A 45 -1.39 -4.32 3.70
CA LEU A 45 0.07 -4.23 3.53
C LEU A 45 0.81 -4.99 4.65
N GLU A 46 0.41 -4.78 5.91
CA GLU A 46 0.99 -5.49 7.06
C GLU A 46 0.78 -7.00 6.98
N LYS A 47 -0.41 -7.44 6.52
CA LYS A 47 -0.74 -8.87 6.40
C LYS A 47 0.11 -9.62 5.37
N ILE A 48 0.65 -8.94 4.36
CA ILE A 48 1.56 -9.57 3.37
C ILE A 48 3.04 -9.40 3.75
N GLY A 49 3.34 -8.90 4.95
CA GLY A 49 4.70 -8.76 5.46
C GLY A 49 5.39 -7.45 5.14
N MET A 50 4.70 -6.44 4.61
CA MET A 50 5.29 -5.10 4.47
C MET A 50 5.45 -4.44 5.85
N ARG A 51 6.56 -3.72 6.03
CA ARG A 51 6.85 -2.94 7.24
C ARG A 51 6.52 -1.47 7.01
N ARG A 52 5.97 -0.80 8.02
CA ARG A 52 5.79 0.65 8.01
C ARG A 52 7.14 1.30 8.27
N GLU A 53 7.67 2.01 7.29
CA GLU A 53 9.00 2.63 7.37
C GLU A 53 8.92 4.15 7.50
N GLY A 54 7.77 4.76 7.15
CA GLY A 54 7.61 6.22 7.23
C GLY A 54 6.19 6.69 7.53
N HIS A 55 6.12 7.87 8.13
CA HIS A 55 4.91 8.70 8.23
C HIS A 55 5.25 10.10 7.74
N LEU A 56 4.88 10.37 6.49
CA LEU A 56 5.10 11.64 5.83
C LEU A 56 3.94 12.57 6.18
N ARG A 57 4.23 13.65 6.92
CA ARG A 57 3.24 14.64 7.34
C ARG A 57 2.96 15.63 6.20
N LYS A 58 1.69 15.86 5.88
CA LYS A 58 1.24 16.80 4.84
C LYS A 58 1.97 16.58 3.50
N ASN A 59 2.05 15.32 3.08
CA ASN A 59 2.82 14.89 1.92
C ASN A 59 2.15 15.23 0.58
N VAL A 60 0.82 15.08 0.52
CA VAL A 60 0.06 15.21 -0.72
C VAL A 60 -1.29 15.86 -0.47
N PHE A 61 -1.85 16.55 -1.47
CA PHE A 61 -3.24 17.00 -1.45
C PHE A 61 -3.90 16.62 -2.78
N PHE A 62 -5.17 16.24 -2.70
CA PHE A 62 -6.00 15.95 -3.89
C PHE A 62 -7.23 16.86 -3.97
N HIS A 63 -7.52 17.58 -2.89
CA HIS A 63 -8.69 18.43 -2.75
C HIS A 63 -8.30 19.77 -2.15
N THR A 64 -9.12 20.79 -2.42
CA THR A 64 -8.98 22.14 -1.87
C THR A 64 -10.20 22.48 -1.00
N ALA A 65 -9.99 23.34 -0.01
CA ALA A 65 -11.04 23.90 0.81
C ALA A 65 -11.81 25.00 0.05
N LYS A 66 -12.90 25.47 0.65
CA LYS A 66 -13.79 26.49 0.04
C LYS A 66 -13.09 27.82 -0.24
N ASP A 67 -12.04 28.14 0.51
CA ASP A 67 -11.21 29.34 0.33
C ASP A 67 -10.08 29.15 -0.70
N GLY A 68 -10.02 27.99 -1.36
CA GLY A 68 -9.00 27.65 -2.34
C GLY A 68 -7.71 27.08 -1.74
N SER A 69 -7.58 27.00 -0.41
CA SER A 69 -6.39 26.42 0.21
C SER A 69 -6.32 24.89 0.04
N PRO A 70 -5.13 24.28 -0.15
CA PRO A 70 -4.99 22.84 -0.29
C PRO A 70 -5.26 22.10 1.02
N ILE A 71 -6.02 21.00 0.96
CA ILE A 71 -6.24 20.09 2.08
C ILE A 71 -5.15 19.03 2.06
N TRP A 72 -4.12 19.25 2.87
CA TRP A 72 -2.98 18.34 2.97
C TRP A 72 -3.33 17.06 3.73
N LEU A 73 -2.87 15.94 3.18
CA LEU A 73 -3.02 14.61 3.72
C LEU A 73 -1.66 14.04 4.10
N ASP A 74 -1.66 13.24 5.16
CA ASP A 74 -0.50 12.46 5.55
C ASP A 74 -0.40 11.18 4.69
N THR A 75 0.79 10.59 4.65
CA THR A 75 1.04 9.34 3.94
C THR A 75 1.84 8.41 4.84
N TYR A 76 1.38 7.18 5.02
CA TYR A 76 2.22 6.09 5.48
C TYR A 76 2.97 5.49 4.31
N GLU A 77 4.27 5.31 4.51
CA GLU A 77 5.15 4.60 3.61
C GLU A 77 5.46 3.21 4.16
N TYR A 78 5.17 2.21 3.35
CA TYR A 78 5.42 0.80 3.62
C TYR A 78 6.40 0.25 2.61
N ALA A 79 7.17 -0.75 3.04
CA ALA A 79 8.02 -1.47 2.13
C ALA A 79 8.25 -2.93 2.52
N ILE A 80 8.67 -3.71 1.54
CA ILE A 80 9.12 -5.08 1.70
C ILE A 80 10.33 -5.31 0.80
N LEU A 81 11.34 -6.00 1.34
CA LEU A 81 12.52 -6.41 0.59
C LEU A 81 12.33 -7.83 0.06
N LYS A 82 13.07 -8.17 -1.00
CA LYS A 82 13.07 -9.52 -1.57
C LYS A 82 13.42 -10.61 -0.54
N GLU A 83 14.29 -10.29 0.41
CA GLU A 83 14.68 -11.20 1.50
C GLU A 83 13.58 -11.44 2.54
N ASP A 84 12.66 -10.48 2.72
CA ASP A 84 11.53 -10.63 3.63
C ASP A 84 10.50 -11.65 3.12
N LEU A 85 10.47 -11.93 1.80
CA LEU A 85 9.50 -12.84 1.15
C LEU A 85 9.73 -14.34 1.45
N LYS A 86 10.68 -14.70 2.31
CA LYS A 86 10.98 -16.09 2.68
C LYS A 86 10.97 -16.36 4.19
N ALA A 87 10.57 -15.38 5.00
CA ALA A 87 10.51 -15.53 6.46
C ALA A 87 9.11 -15.89 7.01
N ALA A 88 8.19 -16.36 6.16
CA ALA A 88 6.84 -16.81 6.53
C ALA A 88 6.60 -18.26 6.12
#